data_AF-A0A7V2UWG7-F1
#
_entry.id   AF-A0A7V2UWG7-F1
#
_cell.length_a   1.000
_cell.length_b   1.000
_cell.length_c   1.000
_cell.angle_alpha   90.00
_cell.angle_beta   90.00
_cell.angle_gamma   90.00
#
_symmetry.space_group_name_H-M   'P 1'
#
loop_
_entity.id
_entity.type
_entity.pdbx_description
1 polymer ?
#
loop_
_entity_poly.entity_id
_entity_poly.type
_entity_poly.pdbx_seq_one_letter_code
_entity_poly.pdbx_strand_id
1 'polypeptide(L)'
;MKRYALFGSILLLLVIVTAGVILPVLNAEDPCLTPVPVDIRELKQSPEKFVGLTIRFDGMFHGLENLWAPFFTPFVREDYLVFSVWPSNAEVWTREGRLDDLPTCFLRKNDRLIRTLLGLKPYVPVEVCGVVLSDFHKLPWIEVTSINVLGDPRYTREEIRERIRLAPEPKEKPGTPAPDGQPPAGVAAPAPEPAAVQALQARVAELERALASRQTENADLRRQVESLRDENARLNVRFTSADRARRDADMACAESERTVASLKSKNEALAKRVENLESMLRTIFGSIDAATEKLKEVEKKQEKSTDTAAPKAPSQAKAN
;
A
#
# COMPACT_ATOMS: atom_id res chain seq x y z
N MET A 1 22.09 -7.69 54.11
CA MET A 1 21.67 -8.49 52.94
C MET A 1 20.16 -8.80 52.87
N LYS A 2 19.26 -8.05 53.54
CA LYS A 2 17.79 -8.30 53.49
C LYS A 2 16.98 -7.29 52.66
N ARG A 3 17.61 -6.30 52.03
CA ARG A 3 16.92 -5.21 51.31
C ARG A 3 16.77 -5.43 49.79
N TYR A 4 17.44 -6.42 49.21
CA TYR A 4 17.33 -6.72 47.77
C TYR A 4 16.20 -7.69 47.43
N ALA A 5 15.64 -8.41 48.41
CA ALA A 5 14.55 -9.36 48.19
C ALA A 5 13.18 -8.68 47.94
N LEU A 6 12.98 -7.46 48.45
CA LEU A 6 11.70 -6.74 48.32
C LEU A 6 11.54 -5.99 46.99
N PHE A 7 12.64 -5.56 46.36
CA PHE A 7 12.59 -4.84 45.08
C PHE A 7 12.32 -5.76 43.88
N GLY A 8 12.78 -7.01 43.91
CA GLY A 8 12.54 -7.98 42.83
C GLY A 8 11.08 -8.40 42.70
N SER A 9 10.34 -8.45 43.81
CA SER A 9 8.94 -8.90 43.82
C SER A 9 7.96 -7.83 43.28
N ILE A 10 8.28 -6.54 43.49
CA ILE A 10 7.47 -5.42 42.97
C ILE A 10 7.66 -5.25 41.45
N LEU A 11 8.88 -5.45 40.94
CA LEU A 11 9.14 -5.36 39.50
C LEU A 11 8.44 -6.49 38.71
N LEU A 12 8.39 -7.71 39.29
CA LEU A 12 7.71 -8.85 38.68
C LEU A 12 6.18 -8.66 38.60
N LEU A 13 5.58 -8.07 39.64
CA LEU A 13 4.14 -7.74 39.65
C LEU A 13 3.79 -6.64 38.65
N LEU A 14 4.68 -5.66 38.42
CA LEU A 14 4.44 -4.59 37.45
C LEU A 14 4.48 -5.11 35.99
N VAL A 15 5.32 -6.10 35.70
CA VAL A 15 5.40 -6.73 34.36
C VAL A 15 4.18 -7.62 34.08
N ILE A 16 3.62 -8.29 35.09
CA ILE A 16 2.41 -9.12 34.92
C ILE A 16 1.16 -8.25 34.73
N VAL A 17 1.06 -7.10 35.41
CA VAL A 17 -0.09 -6.17 35.26
C VAL A 17 -0.05 -5.42 33.91
N THR A 18 1.14 -5.23 33.32
CA THR A 18 1.27 -4.62 31.98
C THR A 18 1.12 -5.62 30.83
N ALA A 19 1.45 -6.89 31.04
CA ALA A 19 1.24 -7.95 30.06
C ALA A 19 -0.20 -8.50 30.02
N GLY A 20 -1.00 -8.29 31.08
CA GLY A 20 -2.35 -8.87 31.22
C GLY A 20 -3.52 -8.01 30.71
N VAL A 21 -3.28 -6.75 30.32
CA VAL A 21 -4.36 -5.81 29.91
C VAL A 21 -4.29 -5.45 28.42
N ILE A 22 -3.26 -5.92 27.70
CA ILE A 22 -3.13 -5.68 26.26
C ILE A 22 -3.29 -7.03 25.54
N LEU A 23 -4.47 -7.22 24.94
CA LEU A 23 -4.92 -8.29 24.03
C LEU A 23 -5.75 -9.39 24.72
N PRO A 24 -7.08 -9.37 24.48
CA PRO A 24 -7.58 -9.72 23.15
C PRO A 24 -8.62 -8.69 22.63
N VAL A 25 -8.13 -7.65 21.95
CA VAL A 25 -8.93 -6.81 21.04
C VAL A 25 -8.28 -6.85 19.65
N LEU A 26 -7.87 -8.03 19.20
CA LEU A 26 -7.39 -8.25 17.82
C LEU A 26 -7.80 -9.64 17.30
N ASN A 27 -8.94 -10.14 17.77
CA ASN A 27 -9.58 -11.31 17.15
C ASN A 27 -11.09 -11.27 17.39
N ALA A 28 -11.67 -10.06 17.27
CA ALA A 28 -13.02 -10.00 16.73
C ALA A 28 -12.88 -10.47 15.28
N GLU A 29 -13.00 -11.78 15.08
CA GLU A 29 -13.66 -12.28 13.89
C GLU A 29 -15.01 -11.57 13.91
N ASP A 30 -15.07 -10.36 13.33
CA ASP A 30 -16.29 -9.58 13.24
C ASP A 30 -17.34 -10.55 12.71
N PRO A 31 -18.44 -10.79 13.46
CA PRO A 31 -19.40 -11.82 13.12
C PRO A 31 -19.91 -11.55 11.72
N CYS A 32 -19.33 -12.29 10.79
CA CYS A 32 -19.75 -12.63 9.45
C CYS A 32 -21.00 -11.86 9.02
N LEU A 33 -20.83 -10.61 8.58
CA LEU A 33 -21.83 -10.00 7.70
C LEU A 33 -21.83 -10.89 6.46
N THR A 34 -22.81 -11.80 6.39
CA THR A 34 -23.03 -12.65 5.23
C THR A 34 -23.10 -11.73 4.02
N PRO A 35 -22.14 -11.83 3.07
CA PRO A 35 -22.07 -10.89 1.97
C PRO A 35 -23.41 -10.88 1.22
N VAL A 36 -23.99 -9.68 1.05
CA VAL A 36 -25.26 -9.54 0.34
C VAL A 36 -24.99 -9.83 -1.14
N PRO A 37 -25.65 -10.84 -1.75
CA PRO A 37 -25.51 -11.08 -3.18
C PRO A 37 -26.18 -9.94 -3.95
N VAL A 38 -25.43 -9.28 -4.85
CA VAL A 38 -25.91 -8.13 -5.63
C VAL A 38 -25.51 -8.29 -7.09
N ASP A 39 -26.37 -7.86 -8.01
CA ASP A 39 -26.03 -7.78 -9.43
C ASP A 39 -25.23 -6.49 -9.74
N ILE A 40 -24.17 -6.59 -10.56
CA ILE A 40 -23.32 -5.43 -10.89
C ILE A 40 -24.12 -4.27 -11.49
N ARG A 41 -25.16 -4.54 -12.28
CA ARG A 41 -25.98 -3.48 -12.90
C ARG A 41 -26.84 -2.78 -11.86
N GLU A 42 -27.40 -3.51 -10.91
CA GLU A 42 -28.12 -2.92 -9.78
C GLU A 42 -27.19 -2.05 -8.92
N LEU A 43 -25.99 -2.56 -8.64
CA LEU A 43 -24.96 -1.85 -7.89
C LEU A 43 -24.54 -0.54 -8.57
N LYS A 44 -24.43 -0.50 -9.90
CA LYS A 44 -24.15 0.71 -10.68
C LYS A 44 -25.32 1.69 -10.74
N GLN A 45 -26.56 1.20 -10.74
CA GLN A 45 -27.76 2.04 -10.82
C GLN A 45 -28.08 2.75 -9.51
N SER A 46 -27.78 2.15 -8.36
CA SER A 46 -28.09 2.72 -7.04
C SER A 46 -26.98 2.45 -6.02
N PRO A 47 -25.75 2.94 -6.25
CA PRO A 47 -24.59 2.68 -5.38
C PRO A 47 -24.82 3.16 -3.94
N GLU A 48 -25.58 4.24 -3.75
CA GLU A 48 -25.88 4.82 -2.43
C GLU A 48 -26.57 3.85 -1.46
N LYS A 49 -27.31 2.85 -1.98
CA LYS A 49 -28.00 1.84 -1.16
C LYS A 49 -27.05 0.83 -0.53
N PHE A 50 -25.84 0.71 -1.08
CA PHE A 50 -24.89 -0.32 -0.71
C PHE A 50 -23.71 0.22 0.08
N VAL A 51 -23.58 1.54 0.27
CA VAL A 51 -22.51 2.16 1.06
C VAL A 51 -22.51 1.61 2.49
N GLY A 52 -21.36 1.11 2.93
CA GLY A 52 -21.15 0.47 4.23
C GLY A 52 -21.52 -1.02 4.27
N LEU A 53 -22.11 -1.59 3.21
CA LEU A 53 -22.47 -3.00 3.16
C LEU A 53 -21.34 -3.84 2.57
N THR A 54 -21.18 -5.05 3.11
CA THR A 54 -20.38 -6.10 2.48
C THR A 54 -21.22 -6.79 1.42
N ILE A 55 -20.80 -6.68 0.17
CA ILE A 55 -21.50 -7.21 -1.00
C ILE A 55 -20.69 -8.34 -1.62
N ARG A 56 -21.40 -9.19 -2.39
CA ARG A 56 -20.83 -10.24 -3.21
C ARG A 56 -21.47 -10.24 -4.58
N PHE A 57 -20.66 -10.27 -5.63
CA PHE A 57 -21.15 -10.26 -7.00
C PHE A 57 -20.25 -11.08 -7.91
N ASP A 58 -20.85 -11.62 -8.97
CA ASP A 58 -20.16 -12.37 -10.00
C ASP A 58 -19.92 -11.50 -11.23
N GLY A 59 -18.75 -11.65 -11.84
CA GLY A 59 -18.39 -10.90 -13.04
C GLY A 59 -17.29 -11.55 -13.85
N MET A 60 -16.83 -10.86 -14.87
CA MET A 60 -15.66 -11.22 -15.67
C MET A 60 -14.58 -10.18 -15.45
N PHE A 61 -13.39 -10.64 -15.06
CA PHE A 61 -12.24 -9.76 -14.89
C PHE A 61 -11.90 -9.07 -16.20
N HIS A 62 -11.88 -7.74 -16.20
CA HIS A 62 -11.50 -6.95 -17.38
C HIS A 62 -9.99 -6.72 -17.40
N GLY A 63 -9.46 -6.05 -16.38
CA GLY A 63 -8.04 -5.77 -16.28
C GLY A 63 -7.68 -4.92 -15.06
N LEU A 64 -6.41 -4.57 -14.96
CA LEU A 64 -5.93 -3.57 -14.01
C LEU A 64 -6.17 -2.17 -14.56
N GLU A 65 -6.61 -1.27 -13.70
CA GLU A 65 -6.95 0.10 -14.06
C GLU A 65 -5.99 1.11 -13.42
N ASN A 66 -6.03 2.34 -13.93
CA ASN A 66 -5.28 3.47 -13.38
C ASN A 66 -6.19 4.64 -13.01
N LEU A 67 -7.32 4.33 -12.36
CA LEU A 67 -8.34 5.29 -11.92
C LEU A 67 -8.10 5.68 -10.45
N TRP A 68 -7.90 6.97 -10.17
CA TRP A 68 -7.62 7.46 -8.80
C TRP A 68 -8.37 8.75 -8.50
N ALA A 69 -8.97 8.85 -7.31
CA ALA A 69 -9.62 10.06 -6.81
C ALA A 69 -9.27 10.31 -5.32
N PRO A 70 -8.01 10.70 -5.01
CA PRO A 70 -7.47 10.70 -3.65
C PRO A 70 -8.12 11.72 -2.70
N PHE A 71 -8.79 12.76 -3.23
CA PHE A 71 -9.47 13.77 -2.41
C PHE A 71 -10.90 13.41 -2.03
N PHE A 72 -11.52 12.49 -2.77
CA PHE A 72 -12.95 12.19 -2.63
C PHE A 72 -13.22 10.77 -2.12
N THR A 73 -12.17 9.96 -2.03
CA THR A 73 -12.28 8.54 -1.69
C THR A 73 -11.11 8.14 -0.79
N PRO A 74 -11.25 7.10 0.04
CA PRO A 74 -10.17 6.65 0.93
C PRO A 74 -9.05 5.91 0.19
N PHE A 75 -9.17 5.73 -1.13
CA PHE A 75 -8.24 4.90 -1.92
C PHE A 75 -7.07 5.73 -2.41
N VAL A 76 -5.88 5.41 -1.90
CA VAL A 76 -4.61 6.01 -2.31
C VAL A 76 -3.80 5.05 -3.19
N ARG A 77 -3.07 5.60 -4.17
CA ARG A 77 -2.31 4.82 -5.14
C ARG A 77 -1.23 3.98 -4.48
N GLU A 78 -0.70 4.44 -3.37
CA GLU A 78 0.39 3.82 -2.63
C GLU A 78 -0.05 2.47 -2.04
N ASP A 79 -1.29 2.40 -1.54
CA ASP A 79 -1.78 1.28 -0.75
C ASP A 79 -2.66 0.29 -1.52
N TYR A 80 -3.26 0.72 -2.63
CA TYR A 80 -4.24 -0.08 -3.38
C TYR A 80 -3.80 -0.37 -4.82
N LEU A 81 -4.37 -1.41 -5.42
CA LEU A 81 -4.45 -1.65 -6.85
C LEU A 81 -5.91 -1.52 -7.27
N VAL A 82 -6.14 -0.96 -8.45
CA VAL A 82 -7.48 -0.82 -9.03
C VAL A 82 -7.64 -1.84 -10.14
N PHE A 83 -8.80 -2.46 -10.22
CA PHE A 83 -9.16 -3.32 -11.33
C PHE A 83 -10.62 -3.14 -11.70
N SER A 84 -10.94 -3.61 -12.91
CA SER A 84 -12.25 -3.52 -13.53
C SER A 84 -12.90 -4.90 -13.69
N VAL A 85 -14.22 -4.93 -13.58
CA VAL A 85 -15.03 -6.16 -13.70
C VAL A 85 -16.26 -5.87 -14.55
N TRP A 86 -16.46 -6.67 -15.60
CA TRP A 86 -17.73 -6.67 -16.35
C TRP A 86 -18.78 -7.57 -15.69
N PRO A 87 -20.08 -7.26 -15.85
CA PRO A 87 -21.16 -8.18 -15.52
C PRO A 87 -20.97 -9.54 -16.17
N SER A 88 -21.34 -10.62 -15.47
CA SER A 88 -21.22 -12.00 -15.96
C SER A 88 -21.97 -12.26 -17.28
N ASN A 89 -23.00 -11.47 -17.57
CA ASN A 89 -23.80 -11.51 -18.79
C ASN A 89 -23.44 -10.43 -19.83
N ALA A 90 -22.34 -9.69 -19.65
CA ALA A 90 -21.96 -8.62 -20.56
C ALA A 90 -21.54 -9.17 -21.94
N GLU A 91 -22.14 -8.63 -22.99
CA GLU A 91 -21.74 -8.89 -24.37
C GLU A 91 -20.55 -8.01 -24.76
N VAL A 92 -19.34 -8.37 -24.32
CA VAL A 92 -18.12 -7.56 -24.49
C VAL A 92 -17.74 -7.27 -25.97
N TRP A 93 -18.39 -7.91 -26.94
CA TRP A 93 -18.24 -7.61 -28.37
C TRP A 93 -19.12 -6.44 -28.84
N THR A 94 -20.18 -6.08 -28.12
CA THR A 94 -21.00 -4.89 -28.43
C THR A 94 -20.37 -3.63 -27.84
N ARG A 95 -20.73 -2.47 -28.38
CA ARG A 95 -20.23 -1.19 -27.84
C ARG A 95 -20.76 -0.97 -26.43
N GLU A 96 -22.03 -1.26 -26.22
CA GLU A 96 -22.74 -1.11 -24.95
C GLU A 96 -22.16 -2.04 -23.89
N GLY A 97 -21.92 -3.32 -24.22
CA GLY A 97 -21.34 -4.28 -23.30
C GLY A 97 -19.91 -3.93 -22.87
N ARG A 98 -19.10 -3.31 -23.75
CA ARG A 98 -17.77 -2.80 -23.37
C ARG A 98 -17.82 -1.62 -22.41
N LEU A 99 -18.84 -0.77 -22.55
CA LEU A 99 -19.03 0.40 -21.69
C LEU A 99 -19.67 0.03 -20.35
N ASP A 100 -20.29 -1.14 -20.23
CA ASP A 100 -20.89 -1.64 -18.99
C ASP A 100 -19.87 -2.23 -18.00
N ASP A 101 -18.70 -1.60 -17.88
CA ASP A 101 -17.64 -1.99 -16.94
C ASP A 101 -17.86 -1.39 -15.55
N LEU A 102 -17.31 -2.03 -14.52
CA LEU A 102 -17.19 -1.51 -13.16
C LEU A 102 -15.70 -1.30 -12.82
N PRO A 103 -15.13 -0.09 -13.03
CA PRO A 103 -13.70 0.18 -12.88
C PRO A 103 -13.26 0.59 -11.47
N THR A 104 -14.10 0.36 -10.45
CA THR A 104 -13.95 0.93 -9.10
C THR A 104 -13.77 -0.15 -8.02
N CYS A 105 -13.10 -1.26 -8.37
CA CYS A 105 -12.71 -2.31 -7.42
C CYS A 105 -11.27 -2.12 -6.97
N PHE A 106 -11.05 -1.99 -5.65
CA PHE A 106 -9.76 -1.67 -5.05
C PHE A 106 -9.28 -2.81 -4.14
N LEU A 107 -8.09 -3.34 -4.39
CA LEU A 107 -7.45 -4.37 -3.56
C LEU A 107 -6.22 -3.80 -2.89
N ARG A 108 -6.04 -4.00 -1.58
CA ARG A 108 -4.82 -3.58 -0.88
C ARG A 108 -3.58 -4.31 -1.41
N LYS A 109 -2.47 -3.60 -1.58
CA LYS A 109 -1.19 -4.18 -2.04
C LYS A 109 -0.55 -5.14 -1.04
N ASN A 110 -0.84 -4.95 0.25
CA ASN A 110 -0.34 -5.85 1.29
C ASN A 110 -1.25 -7.08 1.47
N ASP A 111 -2.31 -7.23 0.68
CA ASP A 111 -3.19 -8.38 0.73
C ASP A 111 -2.56 -9.60 0.06
N ARG A 112 -2.80 -10.79 0.62
CA ARG A 112 -2.36 -12.08 0.06
C ARG A 112 -2.93 -12.33 -1.34
N LEU A 113 -4.07 -11.74 -1.67
CA LEU A 113 -4.76 -11.88 -2.96
C LEU A 113 -4.07 -11.13 -4.10
N ILE A 114 -3.09 -10.27 -3.83
CA ILE A 114 -2.43 -9.47 -4.87
C ILE A 114 -1.80 -10.35 -5.96
N ARG A 115 -1.21 -11.49 -5.57
CA ARG A 115 -0.60 -12.43 -6.51
C ARG A 115 -1.64 -13.08 -7.42
N THR A 116 -2.80 -13.40 -6.87
CA THR A 116 -3.94 -13.93 -7.62
C THR A 116 -4.40 -12.89 -8.64
N LEU A 117 -4.68 -11.65 -8.19
CA LEU A 117 -5.12 -10.55 -9.05
C LEU A 117 -4.14 -10.27 -10.20
N LEU A 118 -2.83 -10.16 -9.90
CA LEU A 118 -1.80 -9.92 -10.92
C LEU A 118 -1.62 -11.08 -11.90
N GLY A 119 -2.03 -12.29 -11.52
CA GLY A 119 -2.00 -13.48 -12.39
C GLY A 119 -3.27 -13.68 -13.22
N LEU A 120 -4.34 -12.92 -12.96
CA LEU A 120 -5.59 -13.06 -13.70
C LEU A 120 -5.43 -12.62 -15.15
N LYS A 121 -5.94 -13.46 -16.06
CA LYS A 121 -6.09 -13.12 -17.46
C LYS A 121 -7.42 -12.40 -17.67
N PRO A 122 -7.53 -11.50 -18.67
CA PRO A 122 -8.80 -10.92 -19.06
C PRO A 122 -9.86 -11.99 -19.36
N TYR A 123 -11.13 -11.66 -19.12
CA TYR A 123 -12.32 -12.49 -19.36
C TYR A 123 -12.46 -13.73 -18.45
N VAL A 124 -11.62 -13.85 -17.42
CA VAL A 124 -11.76 -14.90 -16.40
C VAL A 124 -12.97 -14.59 -15.52
N PRO A 125 -13.91 -15.54 -15.32
CA PRO A 125 -15.03 -15.35 -14.41
C PRO A 125 -14.54 -15.33 -12.96
N VAL A 126 -14.97 -14.32 -12.21
CA VAL A 126 -14.58 -14.08 -10.82
C VAL A 126 -15.81 -13.78 -9.98
N GLU A 127 -15.83 -14.31 -8.76
CA GLU A 127 -16.72 -13.87 -7.68
C GLU A 127 -15.91 -12.92 -6.79
N VAL A 128 -16.41 -11.70 -6.61
CA VAL A 128 -15.76 -10.64 -5.83
C VAL A 128 -16.59 -10.36 -4.59
N CYS A 129 -15.95 -10.35 -3.43
CA CYS A 129 -16.53 -9.86 -2.19
C CYS A 129 -15.79 -8.61 -1.73
N GLY A 130 -16.53 -7.62 -1.27
CA GLY A 130 -15.94 -6.36 -0.80
C GLY A 130 -16.94 -5.46 -0.10
N VAL A 131 -16.46 -4.36 0.45
CA VAL A 131 -17.26 -3.34 1.14
C VAL A 131 -17.34 -2.10 0.26
N VAL A 132 -18.55 -1.59 0.03
CA VAL A 132 -18.72 -0.31 -0.68
C VAL A 132 -18.42 0.82 0.30
N LEU A 133 -17.34 1.57 0.07
CA LEU A 133 -16.93 2.66 0.97
C LEU A 133 -17.46 4.03 0.55
N SER A 134 -17.75 4.23 -0.73
CA SER A 134 -18.19 5.52 -1.27
C SER A 134 -19.03 5.33 -2.54
N ASP A 135 -19.93 6.28 -2.83
CA ASP A 135 -20.76 6.38 -4.03
C ASP A 135 -20.33 7.54 -4.96
N PHE A 136 -19.09 8.02 -4.82
CA PHE A 136 -18.56 9.19 -5.53
C PHE A 136 -18.74 9.07 -7.06
N HIS A 137 -19.26 10.15 -7.68
CA HIS A 137 -19.67 10.20 -9.10
C HIS A 137 -20.69 9.12 -9.52
N LYS A 138 -21.58 8.71 -8.61
CA LYS A 138 -22.60 7.67 -8.90
C LYS A 138 -21.97 6.34 -9.31
N LEU A 139 -20.77 6.05 -8.80
CA LEU A 139 -20.10 4.77 -8.96
C LEU A 139 -19.83 4.17 -7.57
N PRO A 140 -19.94 2.85 -7.40
CA PRO A 140 -19.67 2.18 -6.14
C PRO A 140 -18.16 1.95 -6.01
N TRP A 141 -17.51 2.62 -5.06
CA TRP A 141 -16.09 2.43 -4.79
C TRP A 141 -15.91 1.33 -3.74
N ILE A 142 -15.36 0.20 -4.17
CA ILE A 142 -15.42 -1.06 -3.42
C ILE A 142 -14.01 -1.42 -2.95
N GLU A 143 -13.85 -1.56 -1.63
CA GLU A 143 -12.68 -2.22 -1.06
C GLU A 143 -12.88 -3.73 -1.10
N VAL A 144 -12.08 -4.42 -1.91
CA VAL A 144 -12.19 -5.86 -2.16
C VAL A 144 -11.47 -6.62 -1.05
N THR A 145 -12.17 -7.57 -0.45
CA THR A 145 -11.69 -8.43 0.64
C THR A 145 -11.46 -9.87 0.20
N SER A 146 -12.16 -10.33 -0.84
CA SER A 146 -11.97 -11.67 -1.42
C SER A 146 -12.18 -11.68 -2.94
N ILE A 147 -11.38 -12.49 -3.63
CA ILE A 147 -11.51 -12.76 -5.07
C ILE A 147 -11.43 -14.27 -5.25
N ASN A 148 -12.53 -14.87 -5.72
CA ASN A 148 -12.62 -16.29 -6.03
C ASN A 148 -12.67 -16.47 -7.56
N VAL A 149 -11.76 -17.26 -8.10
CA VAL A 149 -11.72 -17.57 -9.54
C VAL A 149 -12.68 -18.72 -9.82
N LEU A 150 -13.69 -18.49 -10.67
CA LEU A 150 -14.75 -19.46 -10.91
C LEU A 150 -14.44 -20.45 -12.04
N GLY A 151 -13.45 -20.16 -12.89
CA GLY A 151 -13.09 -21.04 -14.00
C GLY A 151 -12.11 -20.42 -14.99
N ASP A 152 -12.06 -21.00 -16.20
CA ASP A 152 -11.22 -20.54 -17.30
C ASP A 152 -11.77 -19.28 -17.99
N PRO A 153 -10.93 -18.50 -18.72
CA PRO A 153 -11.39 -17.37 -19.50
C PRO A 153 -12.56 -17.75 -20.42
N ARG A 154 -13.66 -17.00 -20.31
CA ARG A 154 -14.87 -17.26 -21.11
C ARG A 154 -14.67 -16.95 -22.59
N TYR A 155 -13.77 -16.01 -22.88
CA TYR A 155 -13.47 -15.56 -24.22
C TYR A 155 -11.96 -15.40 -24.39
N THR A 156 -11.49 -15.71 -25.58
CA THR A 156 -10.15 -15.32 -26.04
C THR A 156 -10.22 -13.94 -26.70
N ARG A 157 -9.07 -13.27 -26.78
CA ARG A 157 -8.97 -11.95 -27.42
C ARG A 157 -9.29 -12.02 -28.92
N GLU A 158 -8.94 -13.15 -29.54
CA GLU A 158 -9.18 -13.47 -30.94
C GLU A 158 -10.68 -13.64 -31.21
N GLU A 159 -11.39 -14.40 -30.37
CA GLU A 159 -12.84 -14.57 -30.48
C GLU A 159 -13.59 -13.24 -30.36
N ILE A 160 -13.19 -12.39 -29.42
CA ILE A 160 -13.79 -11.06 -29.27
C ILE A 160 -13.52 -10.21 -30.51
N ARG A 161 -12.30 -10.24 -31.05
CA ARG A 161 -11.97 -9.50 -32.28
C ARG A 161 -12.81 -9.96 -33.46
N GLU A 162 -12.97 -11.27 -33.65
CA GLU A 162 -13.81 -11.82 -34.71
C GLU A 162 -15.29 -11.47 -34.51
N ARG A 163 -15.80 -11.54 -33.28
CA ARG A 163 -17.19 -11.11 -32.98
C ARG A 163 -17.40 -9.63 -33.23
N ILE A 164 -16.45 -8.77 -32.88
CA ILE A 164 -16.52 -7.33 -33.18
C ILE A 164 -16.54 -7.10 -34.69
N ARG A 165 -15.72 -7.83 -35.45
CA ARG A 165 -15.67 -7.74 -36.91
C ARG A 165 -16.98 -8.16 -37.58
N LEU A 166 -17.63 -9.19 -37.03
CA LEU A 166 -18.89 -9.72 -37.53
C LEU A 166 -20.13 -8.99 -36.98
N ALA A 167 -19.98 -8.24 -35.88
CA ALA A 167 -21.07 -7.50 -35.29
C ALA A 167 -21.54 -6.44 -36.28
N PRO A 168 -22.82 -6.42 -36.68
CA PRO A 168 -23.34 -5.36 -37.51
C PRO A 168 -23.18 -4.04 -36.76
N GLU A 169 -22.54 -3.06 -37.41
CA GLU A 169 -22.53 -1.66 -36.94
C GLU A 169 -23.95 -1.30 -36.52
N PRO A 170 -24.16 -0.76 -35.29
CA PRO A 170 -25.48 -0.40 -34.84
C PRO A 170 -26.02 0.62 -35.84
N LYS A 171 -27.01 0.21 -36.64
CA LYS A 171 -27.75 1.13 -37.51
C LYS A 171 -28.25 2.23 -36.61
N GLU A 172 -27.66 3.41 -36.69
CA GLU A 172 -28.14 4.60 -36.00
C GLU A 172 -29.65 4.62 -36.17
N LYS A 173 -30.39 4.61 -35.05
CA LYS A 173 -31.84 4.77 -35.10
C LYS A 173 -32.10 6.07 -35.88
N PRO A 174 -32.71 6.02 -37.09
CA PRO A 174 -33.14 7.24 -37.76
C PRO A 174 -34.34 7.72 -36.96
N GLY A 175 -34.10 8.69 -36.08
CA GLY A 175 -35.02 9.04 -35.00
C GLY A 175 -35.00 10.51 -34.63
N THR A 176 -34.82 11.40 -35.60
CA THR A 176 -35.40 12.74 -35.54
C THR A 176 -36.42 12.82 -36.67
N PRO A 177 -37.73 12.94 -36.39
CA PRO A 177 -38.71 13.17 -37.44
C PRO A 177 -38.41 14.52 -38.09
N ALA A 178 -38.18 14.51 -39.41
CA ALA A 178 -38.34 15.70 -40.21
C ALA A 178 -39.81 16.16 -40.08
N PRO A 179 -40.10 17.45 -39.89
CA PRO A 179 -41.46 17.92 -40.04
C PRO A 179 -41.86 17.73 -41.52
N ASP A 180 -42.83 16.84 -41.73
CA ASP A 180 -43.54 16.68 -43.00
C ASP A 180 -44.04 18.03 -43.48
N GLY A 181 -43.50 18.46 -44.61
CA GLY A 181 -43.87 19.67 -45.32
C GLY A 181 -43.70 19.44 -46.82
N GLN A 182 -44.43 18.48 -47.37
CA GLN A 182 -44.66 18.38 -48.79
C GLN A 182 -45.55 19.56 -49.22
N PRO A 183 -45.11 20.49 -50.08
CA PRO A 183 -46.05 21.41 -50.72
C PRO A 183 -46.72 20.68 -51.90
N PRO A 184 -48.03 20.87 -52.13
CA PRO A 184 -48.68 20.38 -53.33
C PRO A 184 -48.11 21.09 -54.57
N ALA A 185 -48.03 20.35 -55.65
CA ALA A 185 -47.65 20.85 -56.96
C ALA A 185 -48.54 22.02 -57.39
N GLY A 186 -47.90 23.09 -57.88
CA GLY A 186 -48.53 24.04 -58.80
C GLY A 186 -49.06 25.33 -58.21
N VAL A 187 -48.18 26.23 -57.75
CA VAL A 187 -48.34 27.68 -57.93
C VAL A 187 -46.95 28.29 -58.08
N ALA A 188 -46.72 29.08 -59.13
CA ALA A 188 -45.50 29.85 -59.30
C ALA A 188 -45.29 30.74 -58.07
N ALA A 189 -44.21 30.50 -57.32
CA ALA A 189 -43.85 31.30 -56.17
C ALA A 189 -43.60 32.75 -56.60
N PRO A 190 -44.24 33.76 -55.97
CA PRO A 190 -43.86 35.15 -56.19
C PRO A 190 -42.41 35.33 -55.74
N ALA A 191 -41.64 36.10 -56.52
CA ALA A 191 -40.25 36.39 -56.22
C ALA A 191 -40.11 36.87 -54.75
N PRO A 192 -39.10 36.40 -54.00
CA PRO A 192 -38.94 36.76 -52.60
C PRO A 192 -38.86 38.28 -52.47
N GLU A 193 -39.75 38.85 -51.65
CA GLU A 193 -39.76 40.27 -51.38
C GLU A 193 -38.37 40.72 -50.87
N PRO A 194 -37.84 41.86 -51.32
CA PRO A 194 -36.49 42.32 -50.99
C PRO A 194 -36.25 42.43 -49.47
N ALA A 195 -37.30 42.60 -48.66
CA ALA A 195 -37.24 42.62 -47.21
C ALA A 195 -36.82 41.27 -46.59
N ALA A 196 -37.27 40.14 -47.14
CA ALA A 196 -36.90 38.81 -46.64
C ALA A 196 -35.42 38.50 -46.88
N VAL A 197 -34.89 38.94 -48.03
CA VAL A 197 -33.47 38.80 -48.38
C VAL A 197 -32.60 39.66 -47.43
N GLN A 198 -33.03 40.89 -47.13
CA GLN A 198 -32.32 41.76 -46.18
C GLN A 198 -32.33 41.19 -44.75
N ALA A 199 -33.44 40.63 -44.30
CA ALA A 199 -33.54 39.98 -42.98
C ALA A 199 -32.62 38.75 -42.86
N LEU A 200 -32.53 37.95 -43.93
CA LEU A 200 -31.59 36.82 -44.00
C LEU A 200 -30.14 37.31 -43.95
N GLN A 201 -29.79 38.35 -44.71
CA GLN A 201 -28.44 38.93 -44.70
C GLN A 201 -28.05 39.46 -43.32
N ALA A 202 -28.97 40.14 -42.60
CA ALA A 202 -28.73 40.62 -41.25
C ALA A 202 -28.43 39.47 -40.27
N ARG A 203 -29.18 38.36 -40.38
CA ARG A 203 -29.02 37.17 -39.54
C ARG A 203 -27.72 36.40 -39.84
N VAL A 204 -27.30 36.35 -41.11
CA VAL A 204 -25.98 35.82 -41.48
C VAL A 204 -24.87 36.65 -40.85
N ALA A 205 -24.94 37.97 -40.95
CA ALA A 205 -23.95 38.86 -40.35
C ALA A 205 -23.90 38.75 -38.81
N GLU A 206 -25.03 38.51 -38.15
CA GLU A 206 -25.07 38.24 -36.70
C GLU A 206 -24.41 36.91 -36.35
N LEU A 207 -24.70 35.84 -37.09
CA LEU A 207 -24.08 34.53 -36.87
C LEU A 207 -22.57 34.56 -37.12
N GLU A 208 -22.10 35.31 -38.10
CA GLU A 208 -20.66 35.50 -38.35
C GLU A 208 -19.96 36.19 -37.16
N ARG A 209 -20.58 37.23 -36.58
CA ARG A 209 -20.06 37.88 -35.37
C ARG A 209 -20.04 36.92 -34.16
N ALA A 210 -21.10 36.13 -33.98
CA ALA A 210 -21.17 35.14 -32.90
C ALA A 210 -20.12 34.04 -33.07
N LEU A 211 -19.88 33.60 -34.31
CA LEU A 211 -18.87 32.59 -34.63
C LEU A 211 -17.46 33.13 -34.39
N ALA A 212 -17.18 34.37 -34.77
CA ALA A 212 -15.90 35.03 -34.47
C ALA A 212 -15.67 35.15 -32.95
N SER A 213 -16.69 35.55 -32.18
CA SER A 213 -16.61 35.62 -30.72
C SER A 213 -16.34 34.27 -30.06
N ARG A 214 -17.00 33.19 -30.52
CA ARG A 214 -16.73 31.84 -30.05
C ARG A 214 -15.34 31.34 -30.45
N GLN A 215 -14.82 31.75 -31.61
CA GLN A 215 -13.46 31.39 -32.02
C GLN A 215 -12.41 32.04 -31.10
N THR A 216 -12.61 33.30 -30.71
CA THR A 216 -11.71 33.96 -29.75
C THR A 216 -11.76 33.30 -28.37
N GLU A 217 -12.96 32.97 -27.87
CA GLU A 217 -13.12 32.27 -26.59
C GLU A 217 -12.45 30.89 -26.61
N ASN A 218 -12.64 30.12 -27.69
CA ASN A 218 -11.98 28.82 -27.84
C ASN A 218 -10.45 28.95 -27.91
N ALA A 219 -9.93 30.02 -28.53
CA ALA A 219 -8.50 30.27 -28.54
C ALA A 219 -7.96 30.55 -27.12
N ASP A 220 -8.69 31.31 -26.31
CA ASP A 220 -8.31 31.60 -24.92
C ASP A 220 -8.39 30.36 -24.03
N LEU A 221 -9.46 29.55 -24.16
CA LEU A 221 -9.56 28.27 -23.44
C LEU A 221 -8.41 27.32 -23.80
N ARG A 222 -8.01 27.26 -25.08
CA ARG A 222 -6.85 26.46 -25.50
C ARG A 222 -5.55 26.93 -24.84
N ARG A 223 -5.34 28.25 -24.71
CA ARG A 223 -4.18 28.81 -23.99
C ARG A 223 -4.22 28.44 -22.50
N GLN A 224 -5.39 28.50 -21.86
CA GLN A 224 -5.54 28.10 -20.45
C GLN A 224 -5.25 26.61 -20.24
N VAL A 225 -5.77 25.74 -21.11
CA VAL A 225 -5.50 24.30 -21.05
C VAL A 225 -4.02 24.01 -21.19
N GLU A 226 -3.33 24.69 -22.10
CA GLU A 226 -1.88 24.50 -22.28
C GLU A 226 -1.09 25.00 -21.06
N SER A 227 -1.45 26.16 -20.51
CA SER A 227 -0.86 26.66 -19.26
C SER A 227 -1.03 25.67 -18.09
N LEU A 228 -2.22 25.07 -17.95
CA LEU A 228 -2.48 24.07 -16.91
C LEU A 228 -1.72 22.77 -17.14
N ARG A 229 -1.50 22.38 -18.40
CA ARG A 229 -0.66 21.21 -18.74
C ARG A 229 0.79 21.46 -18.36
N ASP A 230 1.33 22.64 -18.67
CA ASP A 230 2.68 23.02 -18.29
C ASP A 230 2.86 23.05 -16.77
N GLU A 231 1.88 23.59 -16.04
CA GLU A 231 1.89 23.60 -14.57
C GLU A 231 1.84 22.18 -13.99
N ASN A 232 0.96 21.32 -14.50
CA ASN A 232 0.92 19.91 -14.10
C ASN A 232 2.23 19.19 -14.38
N ALA A 233 2.86 19.44 -15.53
CA ALA A 233 4.17 18.88 -15.85
C ALA A 233 5.25 19.33 -14.84
N ARG A 234 5.26 20.62 -14.47
CA ARG A 234 6.17 21.16 -13.44
C ARG A 234 5.93 20.55 -12.07
N LEU A 235 4.67 20.41 -11.65
CA LEU A 235 4.30 19.79 -10.38
C LEU A 235 4.69 18.32 -10.35
N ASN A 236 4.53 17.59 -11.45
CA ASN A 236 4.94 16.19 -11.55
C ASN A 236 6.45 16.00 -11.42
N VAL A 237 7.26 16.90 -12.01
CA VAL A 237 8.71 16.92 -11.81
C VAL A 237 9.07 17.19 -10.35
N ARG A 238 8.39 18.15 -9.70
CA ARG A 238 8.61 18.42 -8.26
C ARG A 238 8.27 17.20 -7.40
N PHE A 239 7.13 16.57 -7.62
CA PHE A 239 6.69 15.38 -6.88
C PHE A 239 7.70 14.23 -7.02
N THR A 240 8.10 13.91 -8.25
CA THR A 240 9.10 12.86 -8.50
C THR A 240 10.47 13.16 -7.89
N SER A 241 10.88 14.44 -7.85
CA SER A 241 12.12 14.85 -7.17
C SER A 241 12.03 14.72 -5.64
N ALA A 242 10.88 15.06 -5.06
CA ALA A 242 10.64 14.93 -3.62
C ALA A 242 10.60 13.44 -3.19
N ASP A 243 9.99 12.59 -4.01
CA ASP A 243 9.96 11.14 -3.78
C ASP A 243 11.37 10.52 -3.79
N ARG A 244 12.24 10.94 -4.72
CA ARG A 244 13.63 10.50 -4.74
C ARG A 244 14.38 10.98 -3.49
N ALA A 245 14.24 12.25 -3.13
CA ALA A 245 14.87 12.80 -1.93
C ALA A 245 14.42 12.07 -0.65
N ARG A 246 13.14 11.69 -0.55
CA ARG A 246 12.62 10.89 0.55
C ARG A 246 13.27 9.51 0.62
N ARG A 247 13.37 8.79 -0.52
CA ARG A 247 14.03 7.48 -0.56
C ARG A 247 15.51 7.57 -0.20
N ASP A 248 16.20 8.61 -0.67
CA ASP A 248 17.61 8.83 -0.33
C ASP A 248 17.78 9.09 1.17
N ALA A 249 16.87 9.84 1.79
CA ALA A 249 16.85 10.04 3.24
C ALA A 249 16.56 8.75 4.02
N ASP A 250 15.61 7.94 3.57
CA ASP A 250 15.29 6.64 4.18
C ASP A 250 16.48 5.68 4.09
N MET A 251 17.20 5.65 2.96
CA MET A 251 18.43 4.86 2.81
C MET A 251 19.54 5.34 3.74
N ALA A 252 19.76 6.65 3.85
CA ALA A 252 20.74 7.23 4.77
C ALA A 252 20.39 6.91 6.25
N CYS A 253 19.11 6.92 6.60
CA CYS A 253 18.65 6.52 7.93
C CYS A 253 18.94 5.04 8.20
N ALA A 254 18.61 4.16 7.27
CA ALA A 254 18.90 2.72 7.38
C ALA A 254 20.41 2.41 7.47
N GLU A 255 21.25 3.15 6.74
CA GLU A 255 22.71 3.03 6.87
C GLU A 255 23.18 3.46 8.26
N SER A 256 22.67 4.58 8.79
CA SER A 256 22.99 5.04 10.13
C SER A 256 22.62 3.99 11.19
N GLU A 257 21.45 3.36 11.09
CA GLU A 257 21.02 2.29 12.03
C GLU A 257 21.95 1.08 11.98
N ARG A 258 22.40 0.67 10.78
CA ARG A 258 23.38 -0.41 10.62
C ARG A 258 24.72 -0.07 11.28
N THR A 259 25.19 1.18 11.14
CA THR A 259 26.44 1.61 11.80
C THR A 259 26.30 1.60 13.32
N VAL A 260 25.17 2.08 13.85
CA VAL A 260 24.87 2.06 15.29
C VAL A 260 24.80 0.63 15.83
N ALA A 261 24.12 -0.28 15.12
CA ALA A 261 24.06 -1.70 15.49
C ALA A 261 25.45 -2.36 15.50
N SER A 262 26.29 -2.07 14.50
CA SER A 262 27.67 -2.55 14.42
C SER A 262 28.53 -2.05 15.59
N LEU A 263 28.43 -0.76 15.93
CA LEU A 263 29.13 -0.17 17.07
C LEU A 263 28.67 -0.78 18.40
N LYS A 264 27.36 -1.00 18.56
CA LYS A 264 26.81 -1.65 19.75
C LYS A 264 27.37 -3.07 19.93
N SER A 265 27.38 -3.88 18.87
CA SER A 265 27.94 -5.23 18.90
C SER A 265 29.44 -5.23 19.24
N LYS A 266 30.22 -4.29 18.68
CA LYS A 266 31.65 -4.11 19.03
C LYS A 266 31.85 -3.74 20.50
N ASN A 267 31.02 -2.86 21.04
CA ASN A 267 31.08 -2.47 22.45
C ASN A 267 30.74 -3.63 23.39
N GLU A 268 29.73 -4.44 23.06
CA GLU A 268 29.39 -5.65 23.81
C GLU A 268 30.54 -6.68 23.78
N ALA A 269 31.22 -6.84 22.64
CA ALA A 269 32.39 -7.71 22.52
C ALA A 269 33.58 -7.20 23.36
N LEU A 270 33.80 -5.87 23.38
CA LEU A 270 34.82 -5.25 24.23
C LEU A 270 34.51 -5.44 25.72
N ALA A 271 33.25 -5.27 26.13
CA ALA A 271 32.82 -5.48 27.51
C ALA A 271 33.12 -6.92 27.98
N LYS A 272 32.81 -7.93 27.16
CA LYS A 272 33.15 -9.33 27.45
C LYS A 272 34.66 -9.58 27.58
N ARG A 273 35.47 -8.89 26.76
CA ARG A 273 36.94 -8.99 26.86
C ARG A 273 37.46 -8.40 28.17
N VAL A 274 36.90 -7.27 28.60
CA VAL A 274 37.24 -6.65 29.89
C VAL A 274 36.87 -7.59 31.04
N GLU A 275 35.67 -8.16 31.04
CA GLU A 275 35.24 -9.13 32.07
C GLU A 275 36.16 -10.37 32.14
N ASN A 276 36.57 -10.89 30.99
CA ASN A 276 37.52 -12.00 30.93
C ASN A 276 38.89 -11.62 31.53
N LEU A 277 39.41 -10.43 31.20
CA LEU A 277 40.67 -9.93 31.77
C LEU A 277 40.57 -9.74 33.29
N GLU A 278 39.45 -9.21 33.80
CA GLU A 278 39.21 -9.11 35.24
C GLU A 278 39.17 -10.48 35.92
N SER A 279 38.59 -11.49 35.27
CA SER A 279 38.62 -12.88 35.77
C SER A 279 40.04 -13.43 35.83
N MET A 280 40.82 -13.27 34.74
CA MET A 280 42.23 -13.68 34.70
C MET A 280 43.07 -13.00 35.80
N LEU A 281 42.90 -11.69 35.99
CA LEU A 281 43.60 -10.94 37.03
C LEU A 281 43.25 -11.46 38.43
N ARG A 282 41.97 -11.72 38.71
CA ARG A 282 41.55 -12.33 39.98
C ARG A 282 42.22 -13.68 40.24
N THR A 283 42.31 -14.54 39.22
CA THR A 283 43.00 -15.83 39.32
C THR A 283 44.50 -15.69 39.58
N ILE A 284 45.16 -14.74 38.90
CA ILE A 284 46.59 -14.45 39.10
C ILE A 284 46.83 -13.96 40.52
N PHE A 285 46.06 -12.96 41.00
CA PHE A 285 46.19 -12.44 42.36
C PHE A 285 45.96 -13.51 43.42
N GLY A 286 44.92 -14.36 43.26
CA GLY A 286 44.70 -15.48 44.19
C GLY A 286 45.85 -16.50 44.20
N SER A 287 46.52 -16.71 43.07
CA SER A 287 47.70 -17.58 43.00
C SER A 287 48.92 -16.96 43.69
N ILE A 288 49.10 -15.65 43.58
CA ILE A 288 50.15 -14.89 44.28
C ILE A 288 49.92 -14.96 45.80
N ASP A 289 48.69 -14.75 46.27
CA ASP A 289 48.36 -14.84 47.70
C ASP A 289 48.63 -16.24 48.25
N ALA A 290 48.21 -17.28 47.52
CA ALA A 290 48.48 -18.67 47.90
C ALA A 290 49.98 -19.00 47.93
N ALA A 291 50.76 -18.49 46.98
CA ALA A 291 52.22 -18.64 46.98
C ALA A 291 52.87 -17.91 48.15
N THR A 292 52.37 -16.72 48.49
CA THR A 292 52.85 -15.90 49.62
C THR A 292 52.60 -16.61 50.96
N GLU A 293 51.42 -17.21 51.15
CA GLU A 293 51.13 -18.00 52.36
C GLU A 293 52.01 -19.25 52.47
N LYS A 294 52.24 -19.98 51.36
CA LYS A 294 53.18 -21.10 51.34
C LYS A 294 54.61 -20.68 51.70
N LEU A 295 55.04 -19.50 51.26
CA LEU A 295 56.36 -18.97 51.58
C LEU A 295 56.50 -18.73 53.09
N LYS A 296 55.50 -18.10 53.71
CA LYS A 296 55.44 -17.89 55.17
C LYS A 296 55.47 -19.22 55.95
N GLU A 297 54.78 -20.26 55.47
CA GLU A 297 54.84 -21.59 56.10
C GLU A 297 56.24 -22.22 56.05
N VAL A 298 56.98 -22.01 54.94
CA VAL A 298 58.36 -22.51 54.79
C VAL A 298 59.31 -21.76 55.72
N GLU A 299 59.21 -20.42 55.80
CA GLU A 299 60.00 -19.61 56.73
C GLU A 299 59.80 -20.07 58.18
N LYS A 300 58.54 -20.25 58.60
CA LYS A 300 58.20 -20.76 59.94
C LYS A 300 58.75 -22.16 60.22
N LYS A 301 58.82 -23.04 59.20
CA LYS A 301 59.44 -24.37 59.32
C LYS A 301 60.95 -24.29 59.44
N GLN A 302 61.60 -23.37 58.73
CA GLN A 302 63.05 -23.16 58.85
C GLN A 302 63.43 -22.65 60.23
N GLU A 303 62.71 -21.66 60.79
CA GLU A 303 62.96 -21.15 62.15
C GLU A 303 62.87 -22.27 63.21
N LYS A 304 61.88 -23.17 63.08
CA LYS A 304 61.71 -24.29 64.01
C LYS A 304 62.79 -25.38 63.87
N SER A 305 63.37 -25.55 62.68
CA SER A 305 64.48 -26.47 62.43
C SER A 305 65.78 -25.99 63.05
N THR A 306 66.05 -24.68 63.04
CA THR A 306 67.27 -24.10 63.60
C THR A 306 67.34 -24.19 65.13
N ASP A 307 66.21 -24.18 65.84
CA ASP A 307 66.18 -24.31 67.30
C ASP A 307 66.42 -25.74 67.83
N THR A 308 66.34 -26.77 66.99
CA THR A 308 66.53 -28.17 67.42
C THR A 308 67.99 -28.64 67.27
N ALA A 309 68.84 -27.87 66.60
CA ALA A 309 70.28 -28.14 66.48
C ALA A 309 71.08 -27.47 67.63
N ALA A 310 70.69 -27.71 68.88
CA ALA A 310 71.58 -27.42 70.01
C ALA A 310 72.77 -28.41 69.95
N PRO A 311 74.02 -27.93 69.86
CA PRO A 311 75.18 -28.81 69.78
C PRO A 311 75.29 -29.62 71.08
N LYS A 312 75.16 -30.94 70.95
CA LYS A 312 75.52 -31.89 72.00
C LYS A 312 77.01 -31.72 72.25
N ALA A 313 77.34 -31.05 73.35
CA ALA A 313 78.70 -30.75 73.78
C ALA A 313 79.56 -32.04 73.74
N PRO A 314 80.73 -32.04 73.07
CA PRO A 314 81.68 -33.12 73.21
C PRO A 314 82.21 -33.11 74.64
N SER A 315 81.85 -34.19 75.35
CA SER A 315 82.37 -34.56 76.66
C SER A 315 83.89 -34.70 76.62
N GLN A 316 84.51 -34.21 77.69
CA GLN A 316 85.94 -34.18 77.99
C GLN A 316 86.63 -35.57 77.90
N ALA A 317 87.86 -35.59 77.39
CA ALA A 317 88.93 -36.53 77.77
C ALA A 317 90.26 -35.91 77.32
N LYS A 318 91.11 -35.36 78.20
CA LYS A 318 92.06 -35.99 79.14
C LYS A 318 93.51 -35.80 78.64
N ALA A 319 94.30 -35.21 79.56
CA ALA A 319 95.67 -35.57 79.94
C ALA A 319 96.87 -35.14 79.06
N ASN A 320 97.77 -34.45 79.78
CA ASN A 320 99.20 -34.18 79.61
C ASN A 320 99.64 -33.09 78.63
#